data_AF-A0A6F8PLN0-F1
#
_entry.id   AF-A0A6F8PLN0-F1
#
_cell.length_a   1.000
_cell.length_b   1.000
_cell.length_c   1.000
_cell.angle_alpha   90.00
_cell.angle_beta   90.00
_cell.angle_gamma   90.00
#
_symmetry.space_group_name_H-M   'P 1'
#
loop_
_entity.id
_entity.type
_entity.pdbx_description
1 polymer ?
#
loop_
_entity_poly.entity_id
_entity_poly.type
_entity_poly.pdbx_seq_one_letter_code
_entity_poly.pdbx_strand_id
1 'polypeptide(L)'
;MSKLSMGWQHAVLIGSLSLVGISQSFAKDADVQQQDLLNQKIQQINVLTQEYAALKEQLVAAQTTIGEIEKEQAECLKQNRAYRNPLSLSGMRDWRLVQKLQDSAIYGQDPKKTYLGVLDFYGKHRDSIFNPESPYGDVRNPNSVWNLNGYFGNPNSPASIHNPYSKSPPLLKKFGNEYGAITANAAYQDLKPVDPTWLRQVQPIVLEYSK
;
A
#
# COMPACT_ATOMS: atom_id res chain seq x y z
N MET A 1 20.96 -46.31 -14.37
CA MET A 1 19.53 -46.66 -14.20
C MET A 1 18.71 -45.65 -15.00
N SER A 2 17.88 -46.18 -15.91
CA SER A 2 17.15 -45.47 -16.96
C SER A 2 15.86 -44.80 -16.47
N LYS A 3 15.34 -43.85 -17.27
CA LYS A 3 13.99 -43.83 -17.90
C LYS A 3 13.71 -42.39 -18.39
N LEU A 4 13.76 -42.11 -19.69
CA LEU A 4 12.80 -42.39 -20.79
C LEU A 4 11.97 -41.13 -21.11
N SER A 5 12.37 -40.45 -22.18
CA SER A 5 11.51 -39.57 -22.99
C SER A 5 10.68 -40.42 -23.95
N MET A 6 9.43 -40.06 -24.23
CA MET A 6 8.80 -40.40 -25.51
C MET A 6 7.60 -39.48 -25.77
N GLY A 7 7.69 -38.72 -26.87
CA GLY A 7 6.58 -37.97 -27.45
C GLY A 7 5.63 -38.90 -28.18
N TRP A 8 4.35 -38.53 -28.20
CA TRP A 8 3.30 -39.24 -28.91
C TRP A 8 2.86 -38.41 -30.12
N GLN A 9 3.20 -38.90 -31.31
CA GLN A 9 2.52 -38.54 -32.56
C GLN A 9 1.47 -39.61 -32.82
N HIS A 10 0.20 -39.22 -33.02
CA HIS A 10 -0.82 -40.12 -33.56
C HIS A 10 -1.23 -39.64 -34.95
N ALA A 11 -0.91 -40.48 -35.94
CA ALA A 11 -1.43 -40.41 -37.30
C ALA A 11 -2.89 -40.86 -37.32
N VAL A 12 -3.76 -40.11 -38.00
CA VAL A 12 -5.15 -40.51 -38.25
C VAL A 12 -5.21 -41.18 -39.63
N LEU A 13 -5.54 -42.47 -39.65
CA LEU A 13 -5.85 -43.24 -40.85
C LEU A 13 -7.25 -42.87 -41.37
N ILE A 14 -7.35 -42.55 -42.66
CA ILE A 14 -8.62 -42.35 -43.37
C ILE A 14 -9.02 -43.69 -44.00
N GLY A 15 -10.10 -44.30 -43.51
CA GLY A 15 -10.71 -45.50 -44.08
C GLY A 15 -11.93 -45.17 -44.94
N SER A 16 -11.86 -45.50 -46.22
CA SER A 16 -12.94 -45.42 -47.21
C SER A 16 -13.99 -46.52 -47.02
N LEU A 17 -15.28 -46.20 -47.12
CA LEU A 17 -16.36 -47.18 -47.29
C LEU A 17 -17.38 -46.70 -48.34
N SER A 18 -17.65 -47.58 -49.30
CA SER A 18 -18.48 -47.38 -50.48
C SER A 18 -19.94 -47.83 -50.30
N LEU A 19 -20.82 -47.11 -50.99
CA LEU A 19 -22.29 -47.20 -51.08
C LEU A 19 -22.86 -48.55 -51.58
N VAL A 20 -24.02 -48.96 -51.05
CA VAL A 20 -25.06 -49.73 -51.77
C VAL A 20 -26.44 -49.13 -51.43
N GLY A 21 -27.27 -48.87 -52.45
CA GLY A 21 -28.54 -48.13 -52.34
C GLY A 21 -29.82 -48.97 -52.34
N ILE A 22 -30.95 -48.33 -51.98
CA ILE A 22 -32.23 -48.18 -52.73
C ILE A 22 -33.35 -47.65 -51.78
N SER A 23 -33.83 -46.41 -52.04
CA SER A 23 -35.21 -45.90 -51.87
C SER A 23 -35.26 -44.42 -52.32
N GLN A 24 -35.42 -44.18 -53.63
CA GLN A 24 -34.76 -43.07 -54.34
C GLN A 24 -35.43 -41.68 -54.41
N SER A 25 -36.54 -41.38 -53.73
CA SER A 25 -37.09 -40.00 -53.76
C SER A 25 -37.32 -39.35 -52.41
N PHE A 26 -37.54 -40.09 -51.33
CA PHE A 26 -37.65 -39.51 -49.97
C PHE A 26 -36.39 -39.73 -49.12
N ALA A 27 -35.61 -40.79 -49.37
CA ALA A 27 -34.37 -41.04 -48.62
C ALA A 27 -33.23 -40.11 -49.05
N LYS A 28 -33.19 -39.68 -50.33
CA LYS A 28 -32.16 -38.75 -50.83
C LYS A 28 -32.23 -37.38 -50.14
N ASP A 29 -33.42 -36.84 -49.93
CA ASP A 29 -33.58 -35.52 -49.31
C ASP A 29 -33.25 -35.55 -47.81
N ALA A 30 -33.58 -36.65 -47.12
CA ALA A 30 -33.20 -36.84 -45.72
C ALA A 30 -31.68 -36.99 -45.54
N ASP A 31 -31.01 -37.67 -46.49
CA ASP A 31 -29.55 -37.87 -46.51
C ASP A 31 -28.81 -36.56 -46.82
N VAL A 32 -29.33 -35.74 -47.75
CA VAL A 32 -28.81 -34.39 -48.04
C VAL A 32 -28.99 -33.45 -46.83
N GLN A 33 -30.14 -33.47 -46.15
CA GLN A 33 -30.34 -32.67 -44.94
C GLN A 33 -29.42 -33.09 -43.79
N GLN A 34 -29.12 -34.39 -43.65
CA GLN A 34 -28.14 -34.88 -42.68
C GLN A 34 -26.72 -34.46 -43.04
N GLN A 35 -26.36 -34.47 -44.32
CA GLN A 35 -25.07 -34.00 -44.83
C GLN A 35 -24.89 -32.49 -44.57
N ASP A 36 -25.92 -31.67 -44.80
CA ASP A 36 -25.89 -30.23 -44.54
C ASP A 36 -25.77 -29.92 -43.05
N LEU A 37 -26.50 -30.64 -42.20
CA LEU A 37 -26.37 -30.52 -40.75
C LEU A 37 -24.97 -30.91 -40.27
N LEU A 38 -24.38 -31.96 -40.86
CA LEU A 38 -23.01 -32.38 -40.57
C LEU A 38 -22.00 -31.29 -40.96
N ASN A 39 -22.15 -30.72 -42.16
CA ASN A 39 -21.30 -29.62 -42.62
C ASN A 39 -21.42 -28.39 -41.71
N GLN A 40 -22.63 -28.04 -41.26
CA GLN A 40 -22.84 -26.96 -40.28
C GLN A 40 -22.15 -27.25 -38.94
N LYS A 41 -22.25 -28.47 -38.42
CA LYS A 41 -21.56 -28.86 -37.19
C LYS A 41 -20.03 -28.83 -37.33
N ILE A 42 -19.51 -29.25 -38.48
CA ILE A 42 -18.06 -29.15 -38.78
C ILE A 42 -17.61 -27.69 -38.79
N GLN A 43 -18.39 -26.80 -39.41
CA GLN A 43 -18.11 -25.36 -39.41
C GLN A 43 -18.12 -24.79 -37.99
N GLN A 44 -19.11 -25.15 -37.16
CA GLN A 44 -19.16 -24.74 -35.75
C GLN A 44 -17.95 -25.24 -34.95
N ILE A 45 -17.54 -26.50 -35.15
CA ILE A 45 -16.35 -27.07 -34.50
C ILE A 45 -15.09 -26.29 -34.90
N ASN A 46 -14.95 -25.94 -36.17
CA ASN A 46 -13.81 -25.16 -36.65
C ASN A 46 -13.76 -23.76 -36.00
N VAL A 47 -14.90 -23.08 -35.88
CA VAL A 47 -15.00 -21.78 -35.20
C VAL A 47 -14.61 -21.90 -33.73
N LEU A 48 -15.20 -22.87 -33.00
CA LEU A 48 -14.87 -23.10 -31.59
C LEU A 48 -13.40 -23.47 -31.38
N THR A 49 -12.79 -24.20 -32.32
CA THR A 49 -11.37 -24.55 -32.28
C THR A 49 -10.49 -23.30 -32.41
N GLN A 50 -10.86 -22.36 -33.29
CA GLN A 50 -10.15 -21.09 -33.44
C GLN A 50 -10.31 -20.20 -32.21
N GLU A 51 -11.52 -20.08 -31.65
CA GLU A 51 -11.77 -19.32 -30.42
C GLU A 51 -10.99 -19.87 -29.23
N TYR A 52 -10.92 -21.20 -29.09
CA TYR A 52 -10.12 -21.83 -28.04
C TYR A 52 -8.63 -21.55 -28.20
N ALA A 53 -8.11 -21.56 -29.43
CA ALA A 53 -6.71 -21.21 -29.70
C ALA A 53 -6.40 -19.76 -29.31
N ALA A 54 -7.27 -18.81 -29.69
CA ALA A 54 -7.12 -17.40 -29.34
C ALA A 54 -7.18 -17.17 -27.81
N LEU A 55 -8.11 -17.83 -27.13
CA LEU A 55 -8.22 -17.72 -25.66
C LEU A 55 -6.96 -18.28 -24.96
N LYS A 56 -6.40 -19.36 -25.49
CA LYS A 56 -5.16 -19.95 -24.96
C LYS A 56 -3.97 -19.00 -25.11
N GLU A 57 -3.86 -18.29 -26.24
CA GLU A 57 -2.83 -17.26 -26.43
C GLU A 57 -2.99 -16.09 -25.46
N GLN A 58 -4.23 -15.62 -25.26
CA GLN A 58 -4.53 -14.56 -24.29
C GLN A 58 -4.16 -14.97 -22.85
N LEU A 59 -4.40 -16.23 -22.48
CA LEU A 59 -4.02 -16.75 -21.16
C LEU A 59 -2.51 -16.73 -20.95
N VAL A 60 -1.73 -17.14 -21.96
CA VAL A 60 -0.26 -17.12 -21.88
C VAL A 60 0.24 -15.68 -21.75
N ALA A 61 -0.30 -14.74 -22.53
CA ALA A 61 0.06 -13.33 -22.41
C ALA A 61 -0.24 -12.77 -21.02
N ALA A 62 -1.41 -13.07 -20.45
CA ALA A 62 -1.78 -12.65 -19.11
C ALA A 62 -0.83 -13.21 -18.03
N GLN A 63 -0.41 -14.48 -18.16
CA GLN A 63 0.55 -15.09 -17.25
C GLN A 63 1.92 -14.41 -17.31
N THR A 64 2.38 -14.02 -18.51
CA THR A 64 3.60 -13.24 -18.67
C THR A 64 3.50 -11.89 -17.95
N THR A 65 2.41 -11.16 -18.16
CA THR A 65 2.18 -9.86 -17.49
C THR A 65 2.14 -10.00 -15.97
N ILE A 66 1.53 -11.06 -15.43
CA ILE A 66 1.54 -11.33 -13.97
C ILE A 66 2.97 -11.52 -13.48
N GLY A 67 3.79 -12.30 -14.18
CA GLY A 67 5.19 -12.50 -13.79
C GLY A 67 6.03 -11.20 -13.83
N GLU A 68 5.75 -10.32 -14.79
CA GLU A 68 6.38 -8.99 -14.86
C GLU A 68 5.95 -8.10 -13.68
N ILE A 69 4.65 -8.06 -13.36
CA ILE A 69 4.12 -7.33 -12.20
C ILE A 69 4.72 -7.86 -10.90
N GLU A 70 4.84 -9.16 -10.71
CA GLU A 70 5.45 -9.75 -9.52
C GLU A 70 6.93 -9.36 -9.39
N LYS A 71 7.66 -9.29 -10.51
CA LYS A 71 9.05 -8.84 -10.54
C LYS A 71 9.17 -7.35 -10.21
N GLU A 72 8.29 -6.51 -10.77
CA GLU A 72 8.21 -5.08 -10.45
C GLU A 72 7.85 -4.86 -8.98
N GLN A 73 6.92 -5.63 -8.42
CA GLN A 73 6.57 -5.59 -7.01
C GLN A 73 7.76 -5.99 -6.13
N ALA A 74 8.49 -7.04 -6.49
CA ALA A 74 9.69 -7.45 -5.77
C ALA A 74 10.79 -6.38 -5.82
N GLU A 75 10.95 -5.70 -6.96
CA GLU A 75 11.91 -4.60 -7.10
C GLU A 75 11.48 -3.36 -6.32
N CYS A 76 10.20 -3.01 -6.36
CA CYS A 76 9.60 -1.97 -5.51
C CYS A 76 9.82 -2.27 -4.02
N LEU A 77 9.67 -3.54 -3.59
CA LEU A 77 9.97 -3.97 -2.22
C LEU A 77 11.45 -3.87 -1.87
N LYS A 78 12.37 -4.17 -2.79
CA LYS A 78 13.82 -3.99 -2.57
C LYS A 78 14.20 -2.52 -2.47
N GLN A 79 13.66 -1.67 -3.34
CA GLN A 79 13.84 -0.23 -3.28
C GLN A 79 13.28 0.33 -1.95
N ASN A 80 12.09 -0.09 -1.53
CA ASN A 80 11.51 0.24 -0.22
C ASN A 80 12.39 -0.20 0.97
N ARG A 81 13.12 -1.32 0.86
CA ARG A 81 14.10 -1.73 1.87
C ARG A 81 15.36 -0.85 1.86
N ALA A 82 15.80 -0.37 0.71
CA ALA A 82 16.93 0.56 0.58
C ALA A 82 16.61 1.95 1.15
N TYR A 83 15.34 2.36 1.14
CA TYR A 83 14.84 3.57 1.81
C TYR A 83 14.65 3.41 3.34
N ARG A 84 15.27 2.41 4.00
CA ARG A 84 15.34 2.31 5.47
C ARG A 84 16.29 3.38 6.06
N ASN A 85 15.89 4.63 5.87
CA ASN A 85 16.20 5.77 6.72
C ASN A 85 15.17 5.74 7.87
N PRO A 86 15.54 5.96 9.15
CA PRO A 86 14.62 5.98 10.30
C PRO A 86 13.37 6.89 10.20
N LEU A 87 13.18 7.62 9.09
CA LEU A 87 12.01 8.43 8.75
C LEU A 87 10.88 7.69 7.98
N SER A 88 10.98 6.39 7.68
CA SER A 88 9.98 5.77 6.81
C SER A 88 8.66 5.46 7.53
N LEU A 89 7.55 6.04 7.03
CA LEU A 89 6.15 5.84 7.43
C LEU A 89 5.72 4.37 7.66
N SER A 90 6.52 3.38 7.21
CA SER A 90 6.23 1.96 7.42
C SER A 90 6.40 1.49 8.88
N GLY A 91 7.13 2.24 9.72
CA GLY A 91 7.22 2.00 11.17
C GLY A 91 6.04 2.58 11.96
N MET A 92 5.32 3.54 11.36
CA MET A 92 4.11 4.12 11.94
C MET A 92 2.94 3.19 11.64
N ARG A 93 2.34 2.61 12.68
CA ARG A 93 1.19 1.70 12.52
C ARG A 93 -0.04 2.37 11.89
N ASP A 94 -0.05 3.70 11.78
CA ASP A 94 -1.16 4.50 11.27
C ASP A 94 -0.71 5.62 10.33
N TRP A 95 -0.49 5.30 9.05
CA TRP A 95 -0.16 6.27 8.00
C TRP A 95 -1.24 7.35 7.79
N ARG A 96 -2.49 7.08 8.20
CA ARG A 96 -3.58 8.07 8.10
C ARG A 96 -3.38 9.19 9.10
N LEU A 97 -2.82 8.89 10.27
CA LEU A 97 -2.46 9.90 11.27
C LEU A 97 -1.41 10.85 10.71
N VAL A 98 -0.38 10.33 10.04
CA VAL A 98 0.68 11.14 9.41
C VAL A 98 0.08 12.14 8.43
N GLN A 99 -0.74 11.68 7.50
CA GLN A 99 -1.38 12.56 6.52
C GLN A 99 -2.28 13.61 7.18
N LYS A 100 -3.00 13.21 8.24
CA LYS A 100 -3.93 14.10 8.93
C LYS A 100 -3.21 15.20 9.73
N LEU A 101 -2.05 14.87 10.32
CA LEU A 101 -1.33 15.75 11.22
C LEU A 101 -0.12 16.46 10.60
N GLN A 102 0.37 16.02 9.43
CA GLN A 102 1.45 16.67 8.68
C GLN A 102 1.23 18.18 8.61
N ASP A 103 2.28 18.99 8.70
CA ASP A 103 2.26 20.46 8.69
C ASP A 103 1.38 21.12 9.75
N SER A 104 0.99 20.38 10.80
CA SER A 104 0.29 20.98 11.94
C SER A 104 1.30 21.65 12.86
N ALA A 105 0.97 22.85 13.31
CA ALA A 105 1.76 23.59 14.28
C ALA A 105 1.37 23.21 15.70
N ILE A 106 2.34 23.20 16.60
CA ILE A 106 2.15 22.92 18.03
C ILE A 106 2.32 24.21 18.81
N TYR A 107 1.41 24.44 19.76
CA TYR A 107 1.44 25.61 20.64
C TYR A 107 1.23 25.21 22.10
N GLY A 108 1.98 25.83 23.01
CA GLY A 108 1.69 25.79 24.43
C GLY A 108 0.37 26.48 24.76
N GLN A 109 -0.28 26.04 25.84
CA GLN A 109 -1.43 26.72 26.44
C GLN A 109 -1.01 27.73 27.52
N ASP A 110 0.27 28.09 27.56
CA ASP A 110 0.78 29.17 28.41
C ASP A 110 0.24 30.54 27.94
N PRO A 111 0.27 31.58 28.78
CA PRO A 111 -0.29 32.90 28.42
C PRO A 111 0.31 33.50 27.13
N LYS A 112 1.54 33.13 26.76
CA LYS A 112 2.20 33.60 25.54
C LYS A 112 1.83 32.79 24.30
N LYS A 113 1.10 31.68 24.44
CA LYS A 113 0.80 30.71 23.37
C LYS A 113 2.08 30.32 22.64
N THR A 114 3.06 29.84 23.41
CA THR A 114 4.43 29.61 22.92
C THR A 114 4.39 28.64 21.75
N TYR A 115 4.98 29.02 20.61
CA TYR A 115 5.11 28.13 19.46
C TYR A 115 6.18 27.06 19.73
N LEU A 116 5.84 25.80 19.47
CA LEU A 116 6.66 24.63 19.79
C LEU A 116 7.09 23.83 18.55
N GLY A 117 6.88 24.38 17.35
CA GLY A 117 7.30 23.79 16.09
C GLY A 117 6.17 23.16 15.27
N VAL A 118 6.56 22.46 14.21
CA VAL A 118 5.64 21.81 13.24
C VAL A 118 5.82 20.30 13.26
N LEU A 119 4.70 19.59 13.07
CA LEU A 119 4.69 18.18 12.70
C LEU A 119 5.00 18.03 11.21
N ASP A 120 6.27 18.11 10.86
CA ASP A 120 6.75 17.62 9.57
C ASP A 120 7.48 16.30 9.76
N PHE A 121 6.78 15.20 9.52
CA PHE A 121 7.26 13.84 9.75
C PHE A 121 8.45 13.46 8.86
N TYR A 122 8.73 14.24 7.81
CA TYR A 122 9.92 14.08 6.97
C TYR A 122 11.14 14.84 7.50
N GLY A 123 10.98 15.69 8.52
CA GLY A 123 12.07 16.46 9.14
C GLY A 123 12.72 17.49 8.22
N LYS A 124 12.07 17.89 7.12
CA LYS A 124 12.62 18.82 6.13
C LYS A 124 12.30 20.28 6.45
N HIS A 125 11.21 20.53 7.17
CA HIS A 125 10.80 21.85 7.58
C HIS A 125 11.78 22.40 8.62
N ARG A 126 12.17 23.67 8.45
CA ARG A 126 13.12 24.37 9.36
C ARG A 126 12.67 24.45 10.82
N ASP A 127 11.35 24.39 11.03
CA ASP A 127 10.73 24.41 12.37
C ASP A 127 10.20 23.02 12.77
N SER A 128 10.55 21.95 12.04
CA SER A 128 10.08 20.61 12.36
C SER A 128 10.56 20.19 13.75
N ILE A 129 9.68 19.59 14.54
CA ILE A 129 10.07 18.94 15.79
C ILE A 129 10.90 17.67 15.53
N PHE A 130 10.86 17.13 14.32
CA PHE A 130 11.61 15.93 13.93
C PHE A 130 12.96 16.24 13.28
N ASN A 131 13.27 17.53 13.08
CA ASN A 131 14.57 17.97 12.59
C ASN A 131 15.47 18.32 13.78
N PRO A 132 16.53 17.55 14.09
CA PRO A 132 17.40 17.84 15.25
C PRO A 132 18.18 19.17 15.11
N GLU A 133 18.33 19.69 13.89
CA GLU A 133 18.97 20.98 13.63
C GLU A 133 18.01 22.18 13.79
N SER A 134 16.69 21.90 13.87
CA SER A 134 15.67 22.91 14.14
C SER A 134 15.69 23.29 15.63
N PRO A 135 15.44 24.56 15.99
CA PRO A 135 15.24 24.96 17.38
C PRO A 135 14.17 24.16 18.13
N TYR A 136 13.19 23.59 17.41
CA TYR A 136 12.08 22.84 17.98
C TYR A 136 12.32 21.33 18.01
N GLY A 137 13.31 20.83 17.28
CA GLY A 137 13.76 19.45 17.36
C GLY A 137 15.01 19.25 18.23
N ASP A 138 15.79 20.31 18.48
CA ASP A 138 16.94 20.26 19.38
C ASP A 138 16.51 19.96 20.82
N VAL A 139 16.96 18.82 21.35
CA VAL A 139 16.66 18.33 22.71
C VAL A 139 17.16 19.24 23.84
N ARG A 140 18.01 20.24 23.54
CA ARG A 140 18.53 21.21 24.50
C ARG A 140 17.74 22.51 24.51
N ASN A 141 16.94 22.77 23.47
CA ASN A 141 16.20 24.02 23.38
C ASN A 141 15.07 24.06 24.43
N PRO A 142 14.89 25.14 25.21
CA PRO A 142 13.84 25.22 26.22
C PRO A 142 12.40 25.06 25.68
N ASN A 143 12.17 25.42 24.41
CA ASN A 143 10.87 25.33 23.74
C ASN A 143 10.69 24.04 22.95
N SER A 144 11.71 23.19 22.87
CA SER A 144 11.58 21.89 22.23
C SER A 144 10.77 20.94 23.10
N VAL A 145 9.82 20.25 22.48
CA VAL A 145 9.04 19.19 23.13
C VAL A 145 9.91 17.97 23.49
N TRP A 146 11.11 17.87 22.91
CA TRP A 146 12.08 16.81 23.21
C TRP A 146 13.05 17.16 24.32
N ASN A 147 13.01 18.40 24.83
CA ASN A 147 13.81 18.77 25.99
C ASN A 147 13.15 18.26 27.26
N LEU A 148 13.65 17.11 27.76
CA LEU A 148 13.13 16.46 28.96
C LEU A 148 13.34 17.27 30.25
N ASN A 149 14.20 18.29 30.22
CA ASN A 149 14.34 19.25 31.31
C ASN A 149 13.52 20.52 31.10
N GLY A 150 12.98 20.73 29.89
CA GLY A 150 12.19 21.90 29.49
C GLY A 150 10.73 21.81 29.89
N TYR A 151 10.04 22.96 29.91
CA TYR A 151 8.65 23.04 30.38
C TYR A 151 7.67 22.24 29.52
N PHE A 152 7.93 22.10 28.21
CA PHE A 152 7.04 21.41 27.28
C PHE A 152 7.42 19.95 26.98
N GLY A 153 8.62 19.52 27.38
CA GLY A 153 9.10 18.15 27.21
C GLY A 153 9.25 17.36 28.52
N ASN A 154 9.40 18.02 29.67
CA ASN A 154 9.54 17.33 30.95
C ASN A 154 8.28 16.51 31.30
N PRO A 155 8.36 15.17 31.49
CA PRO A 155 7.19 14.33 31.76
C PRO A 155 6.39 14.69 33.02
N ASN A 156 6.96 15.46 33.94
CA ASN A 156 6.30 15.91 35.17
C ASN A 156 5.71 17.33 35.04
N SER A 157 6.00 18.05 33.95
CA SER A 157 5.48 19.40 33.75
C SER A 157 4.00 19.39 33.42
N PRO A 158 3.18 20.30 33.98
CA PRO A 158 1.76 20.39 33.67
C PRO A 158 1.47 20.81 32.22
N ALA A 159 2.45 21.32 31.46
CA ALA A 159 2.29 21.73 30.07
C ALA A 159 3.00 20.81 29.07
N SER A 160 3.51 19.68 29.53
CA SER A 160 4.29 18.78 28.69
C SER A 160 3.44 17.87 27.83
N ILE A 161 3.92 17.60 26.62
CA ILE A 161 3.37 16.61 25.70
C ILE A 161 3.61 15.17 26.20
N HIS A 162 4.60 14.98 27.07
CA HIS A 162 5.00 13.69 27.63
C HIS A 162 4.37 13.41 29.01
N ASN A 163 3.62 14.36 29.57
CA ASN A 163 2.90 14.18 30.82
C ASN A 163 1.49 13.60 30.56
N PRO A 164 1.22 12.33 30.94
CA PRO A 164 -0.11 11.73 30.77
C PRO A 164 -1.18 12.37 31.67
N TYR A 165 -0.79 13.20 32.64
CA TYR A 165 -1.65 13.95 33.55
C TYR A 165 -1.52 15.47 33.36
N SER A 166 -1.07 15.91 32.18
CA SER A 166 -0.92 17.31 31.81
C SER A 166 -2.17 18.14 32.16
N LYS A 167 -1.98 19.32 32.76
CA LYS A 167 -3.05 20.27 33.13
C LYS A 167 -3.27 21.36 32.08
N SER A 168 -2.31 21.53 31.17
CA SER A 168 -2.35 22.49 30.08
C SER A 168 -1.58 21.92 28.88
N PRO A 169 -2.03 20.78 28.32
CA PRO A 169 -1.31 20.09 27.24
C PRO A 169 -1.14 20.97 26.01
N PRO A 170 -0.06 20.82 25.21
CA PRO A 170 0.08 21.57 23.99
C PRO A 170 -1.10 21.35 23.02
N LEU A 171 -1.49 22.40 22.30
CA LEU A 171 -2.53 22.37 21.28
C LEU A 171 -1.92 22.14 19.91
N LEU A 172 -2.61 21.32 19.12
CA LEU A 172 -2.34 21.14 17.71
C LEU A 172 -3.22 22.07 16.89
N LYS A 173 -2.61 22.82 15.97
CA LYS A 173 -3.32 23.68 15.01
C LYS A 173 -3.00 23.27 13.58
N LYS A 174 -4.04 23.03 12.80
CA LYS A 174 -3.93 22.68 11.37
C LYS A 174 -4.58 23.80 10.55
N PHE A 175 -3.81 24.41 9.64
CA PHE A 175 -4.25 25.55 8.83
C PHE A 175 -4.82 26.71 9.68
N GLY A 176 -4.23 26.96 10.85
CA GLY A 176 -4.66 28.01 11.79
C GLY A 176 -5.82 27.64 12.70
N ASN A 177 -6.54 26.55 12.42
CA ASN A 177 -7.66 26.08 13.24
C ASN A 177 -7.19 25.11 14.34
N GLU A 178 -7.83 25.18 15.50
CA GLU A 178 -7.59 24.24 16.60
C GLU A 178 -8.08 22.83 16.21
N TYR A 179 -7.12 21.90 16.16
CA TYR A 179 -7.37 20.52 15.79
C TYR A 179 -7.64 19.65 17.03
N GLY A 180 -6.84 19.84 18.08
CA GLY A 180 -7.04 19.16 19.37
C GLY A 180 -5.85 19.32 20.32
N ALA A 181 -6.01 18.90 21.58
CA ALA A 181 -4.95 18.89 22.57
C ALA A 181 -4.10 17.62 22.46
N ILE A 182 -2.78 17.75 22.47
CA ILE A 182 -1.87 16.60 22.40
C ILE A 182 -1.68 16.03 23.81
N THR A 183 -2.46 15.01 24.14
CA THR A 183 -2.48 14.39 25.47
C THR A 183 -3.10 13.00 25.45
N ALA A 184 -2.63 12.13 26.35
CA ALA A 184 -3.29 10.86 26.67
C ALA A 184 -4.33 11.00 27.78
N ASN A 185 -4.50 12.20 28.36
CA ASN A 185 -5.42 12.44 29.46
C ASN A 185 -6.87 12.52 28.95
N ALA A 186 -7.69 11.55 29.34
CA ALA A 186 -9.10 11.47 28.96
C ALA A 186 -9.98 12.60 29.53
N ALA A 187 -9.48 13.39 30.50
CA ALA A 187 -10.21 14.55 31.02
C ALA A 187 -10.38 15.69 29.99
N TYR A 188 -9.66 15.66 28.86
CA TYR A 188 -9.71 16.67 27.80
C TYR A 188 -10.62 16.31 26.63
N GLN A 189 -11.67 15.51 26.85
CA GLN A 189 -12.61 15.13 25.78
C GLN A 189 -13.13 16.34 24.98
N ASP A 190 -13.39 17.46 25.65
CA ASP A 190 -13.84 18.71 25.02
C ASP A 190 -12.81 19.33 24.06
N LEU A 191 -11.51 19.04 24.27
CA LEU A 191 -10.41 19.51 23.42
C LEU A 191 -9.93 18.45 22.42
N LYS A 192 -10.71 17.39 22.16
CA LYS A 192 -10.40 16.34 21.17
C LYS A 192 -8.98 15.78 21.35
N PRO A 193 -8.73 14.98 22.41
CA PRO A 193 -7.39 14.57 22.76
C PRO A 193 -6.75 13.76 21.63
N VAL A 194 -5.52 14.13 21.28
CA VAL A 194 -4.65 13.44 20.33
C VAL A 194 -3.59 12.74 21.15
N ASP A 195 -3.69 11.42 21.26
CA ASP A 195 -2.75 10.62 22.04
C ASP A 195 -1.31 10.79 21.52
N PRO A 196 -0.33 11.27 22.32
CA PRO A 196 1.06 11.46 21.91
C PRO A 196 1.89 10.17 21.82
N THR A 197 1.32 8.99 22.02
CA THR A 197 2.06 7.71 21.96
C THR A 197 2.89 7.55 20.68
N TRP A 198 2.45 8.12 19.55
CA TRP A 198 3.17 8.13 18.29
C TRP A 198 4.50 8.90 18.34
N LEU A 199 4.66 9.90 19.21
CA LEU A 199 5.95 10.61 19.37
C LEU A 199 7.06 9.68 19.85
N ARG A 200 6.74 8.70 20.72
CA ARG A 200 7.73 7.74 21.22
C ARG A 200 8.28 6.82 20.12
N GLN A 201 7.54 6.67 19.02
CA GLN A 201 7.93 5.82 17.90
C GLN A 201 8.79 6.57 16.86
N VAL A 202 8.87 7.90 16.98
CA VAL A 202 9.38 8.81 15.93
C VAL A 202 10.33 9.81 16.58
N GLN A 203 11.17 9.38 17.53
CA GLN A 203 12.13 10.27 18.18
C GLN A 203 12.99 11.00 17.13
N PRO A 204 13.39 12.25 17.38
CA PRO A 204 14.34 12.95 16.51
C PRO A 204 15.54 12.04 16.32
N ILE A 205 15.98 11.89 15.08
CA ILE A 205 17.26 11.22 14.82
C ILE A 205 18.30 12.05 15.55
N VAL A 206 18.77 11.56 16.70
CA VAL A 206 20.06 12.02 17.22
C VAL A 206 21.04 11.51 16.18
N LEU A 207 21.40 12.38 15.24
CA LEU A 207 22.55 12.11 14.41
C LEU A 207 23.71 12.02 15.40
N GLU A 208 24.16 10.82 15.71
CA GLU A 208 25.47 10.59 16.32
C GLU A 208 26.52 11.03 15.28
N TYR A 209 26.65 12.34 15.09
CA TYR A 209 27.86 12.96 14.57
C TYR A 209 28.62 13.48 15.77
N SER A 210 29.18 12.55 16.56
CA SER A 210 30.29 12.88 17.45
C SER A 210 31.35 11.78 17.42
N LYS A 211 32.48 12.17 16.81
CA LYS A 211 33.82 11.54 16.75
C LYS A 211 34.07 10.57 15.60
#